data_AF-A0AAV6YJ86-F1
#
_entry.id   AF-A0AAV6YJ86-F1
#
_cell.length_a   1.000
_cell.length_b   1.000
_cell.length_c   1.000
_cell.angle_alpha   90.00
_cell.angle_beta   90.00
_cell.angle_gamma   90.00
#
_symmetry.space_group_name_H-M   'P 1'
#
loop_
_entity.id
_entity.type
_entity.pdbx_description
1 polymer ?
#
loop_
_entity_poly.entity_id
_entity_poly.type
_entity_poly.pdbx_seq_one_letter_code
_entity_poly.pdbx_strand_id
1 'polypeptide(L)'
;MLRSSELKAAIHNVLSAVEELFDQNDFHGDEERFFDLVEKNSDDRPAASVVNLITYRAQSIHPGKEGWVQDLQKLMDKYFRNESRSVVRMKVLDVLSFALSINRQFYEEELIEKVVTCQLAHIPEDKDHQVRKLATQLLVDLAECCHSCHFNSLMDIIERVRISASL
;
A
#
# COMPACT_ATOMS: atom_id res chain seq x y z
N MET A 1 -5.33 -11.39 33.33
CA MET A 1 -5.22 -11.74 31.90
C MET A 1 -6.57 -11.87 31.22
N LEU A 2 -7.52 -12.68 31.70
CA LEU A 2 -8.88 -12.86 31.12
C LEU A 2 -9.65 -11.55 30.81
N ARG A 3 -9.69 -10.58 31.73
CA ARG A 3 -10.36 -9.29 31.49
C ARG A 3 -9.77 -8.46 30.35
N SER A 4 -8.47 -8.61 30.07
CA SER A 4 -7.80 -7.88 28.99
C SER A 4 -8.14 -8.48 27.63
N SER A 5 -8.23 -9.81 27.53
CA SER A 5 -8.67 -10.50 26.32
C SER A 5 -10.14 -10.24 26.00
N GLU A 6 -11.00 -10.19 27.02
CA GLU A 6 -12.43 -9.84 26.86
C GLU A 6 -12.59 -8.40 26.34
N LEU A 7 -11.81 -7.45 26.88
CA LEU A 7 -11.82 -6.08 26.40
C LEU A 7 -11.32 -5.97 24.96
N LYS A 8 -10.24 -6.69 24.61
CA LYS A 8 -9.72 -6.75 23.24
C LYS A 8 -10.81 -7.28 22.28
N ALA A 9 -11.47 -8.39 22.65
CA ALA A 9 -12.55 -8.95 21.85
C ALA A 9 -13.73 -7.97 21.68
N ALA A 10 -14.12 -7.28 22.75
CA ALA A 10 -15.17 -6.26 22.69
C ALA A 10 -14.81 -5.12 21.72
N ILE A 11 -13.57 -4.64 21.74
CA ILE A 11 -13.08 -3.61 20.81
C ILE A 11 -13.17 -4.10 19.37
N HIS A 12 -12.69 -5.32 19.06
CA HIS A 12 -12.77 -5.85 17.70
C HIS A 12 -14.21 -6.06 17.23
N ASN A 13 -15.12 -6.47 18.12
CA ASN A 13 -16.54 -6.60 17.79
C ASN A 13 -17.16 -5.26 17.43
N VAL A 14 -16.86 -4.21 18.20
CA VAL A 14 -17.34 -2.84 17.90
C VAL A 14 -16.77 -2.36 16.57
N LEU A 15 -15.47 -2.56 16.31
CA LEU A 15 -14.87 -2.19 15.03
C LEU A 15 -15.52 -2.92 13.85
N SER A 16 -15.78 -4.23 13.98
CA SER A 16 -16.46 -4.99 12.93
C SER A 16 -17.90 -4.54 12.71
N ALA A 17 -18.64 -4.22 13.78
CA ALA A 17 -20.00 -3.69 13.65
C ALA A 17 -20.02 -2.31 12.96
N VAL A 18 -19.03 -1.45 13.25
CA VAL A 18 -18.89 -0.16 12.55
C VAL A 18 -18.52 -0.36 11.08
N GLU A 19 -17.66 -1.33 10.76
CA GLU A 19 -17.35 -1.69 9.36
C GLU A 19 -18.58 -2.17 8.60
N GLU A 20 -19.41 -3.01 9.21
CA GLU A 20 -20.66 -3.47 8.60
C GLU A 20 -21.61 -2.30 8.26
N LEU A 21 -21.70 -1.31 9.16
CA LEU A 21 -22.46 -0.08 8.90
C LEU A 21 -21.82 0.76 7.80
N PHE A 22 -20.50 0.85 7.78
CA PHE A 22 -19.75 1.60 6.76
C PHE A 22 -19.95 0.99 5.37
N ASP A 23 -19.84 -0.34 5.25
CA ASP A 23 -20.05 -1.07 3.99
C ASP A 23 -21.49 -0.95 3.47
N GLN A 24 -22.45 -0.73 4.37
CA GLN A 24 -23.86 -0.48 4.04
C GLN A 24 -24.17 0.99 3.71
N ASN A 25 -23.18 1.90 3.82
CA ASN A 25 -23.36 3.36 3.74
C ASN A 25 -24.27 3.95 4.84
N ASP A 26 -24.43 3.23 5.96
CA ASP A 26 -25.26 3.63 7.11
C ASP A 26 -24.40 4.14 8.29
N PHE A 27 -23.07 4.18 8.14
CA PHE A 27 -22.20 4.83 9.09
C PHE A 27 -22.19 6.35 8.87
N HIS A 28 -22.57 7.11 9.89
CA HIS A 28 -22.58 8.58 9.87
C HIS A 28 -21.63 9.20 10.92
N GLY A 29 -20.68 8.40 11.42
CA GLY A 29 -19.66 8.87 12.36
C GLY A 29 -18.47 9.51 11.65
N ASP A 30 -17.47 9.87 12.44
CA ASP A 30 -16.20 10.42 11.95
C ASP A 30 -15.34 9.29 11.35
N GLU A 31 -15.25 9.25 10.02
CA GLU A 31 -14.47 8.25 9.28
C GLU A 31 -12.99 8.27 9.64
N GLU A 32 -12.40 9.45 9.84
CA GLU A 32 -10.99 9.60 10.19
C GLU A 32 -10.69 8.92 11.52
N ARG A 33 -11.51 9.21 12.55
CA ARG A 33 -11.37 8.57 13.86
C ARG A 33 -11.61 7.07 13.81
N PHE A 34 -12.54 6.62 12.98
CA PHE A 34 -12.81 5.21 12.80
C PHE A 34 -11.60 4.51 12.17
N PHE A 35 -11.08 5.03 11.06
CA PHE A 35 -9.92 4.45 10.38
C PHE A 35 -8.63 4.57 11.20
N ASP A 36 -8.45 5.60 12.03
CA ASP A 36 -7.39 5.65 13.03
C ASP A 36 -7.43 4.47 14.01
N LEU A 37 -8.62 4.02 14.41
CA LEU A 37 -8.78 2.87 15.30
C LEU A 37 -8.52 1.56 14.57
N VAL A 38 -9.00 1.41 13.33
CA VAL A 38 -8.68 0.26 12.47
C VAL A 38 -7.17 0.15 12.30
N GLU A 39 -6.51 1.28 12.01
CA GLU A 39 -5.08 1.38 11.79
C GLU A 39 -4.24 0.99 13.01
N LYS A 40 -4.67 1.37 14.22
CA LYS A 40 -4.02 0.98 15.47
C LYS A 40 -4.10 -0.52 15.76
N ASN A 41 -5.04 -1.22 15.13
CA ASN A 41 -5.29 -2.64 15.33
C ASN A 41 -5.03 -3.47 14.07
N SER A 42 -4.38 -2.90 13.05
CA SER A 42 -4.28 -3.48 11.69
C SER A 42 -3.75 -4.92 11.66
N ASP A 43 -2.85 -5.26 12.57
CA ASP A 43 -2.22 -6.59 12.67
C ASP A 43 -3.21 -7.67 13.10
N ASP A 44 -4.20 -7.30 13.91
CA ASP A 44 -5.24 -8.18 14.43
C ASP A 44 -6.57 -8.07 13.65
N ARG A 45 -6.69 -7.13 12.70
CA ARG A 45 -7.89 -6.97 11.86
C ARG A 45 -7.89 -7.94 10.67
N PRO A 46 -9.07 -8.32 10.14
CA PRO A 46 -9.16 -9.03 8.87
C PRO A 46 -8.51 -8.25 7.72
N ALA A 47 -8.00 -8.94 6.70
CA ALA A 47 -7.37 -8.29 5.55
C ALA A 47 -8.32 -7.30 4.83
N ALA A 48 -9.61 -7.61 4.74
CA ALA A 48 -10.61 -6.75 4.12
C ALA A 48 -10.74 -5.38 4.83
N SER A 49 -10.72 -5.38 6.17
CA SER A 49 -10.72 -4.18 6.99
C SER A 49 -9.51 -3.28 6.69
N VAL A 50 -8.32 -3.89 6.57
CA VAL A 50 -7.09 -3.16 6.23
C VAL A 50 -7.11 -2.66 4.77
N VAL A 51 -7.70 -3.42 3.85
CA VAL A 51 -7.91 -2.99 2.45
C VAL A 51 -8.84 -1.78 2.38
N ASN A 52 -9.91 -1.74 3.17
CA ASN A 52 -10.80 -0.59 3.27
C ASN A 52 -10.08 0.63 3.86
N LEU A 53 -9.27 0.42 4.92
CA LEU A 53 -8.40 1.45 5.47
C LEU A 53 -7.44 2.05 4.43
N ILE A 54 -6.74 1.20 3.67
CA ILE A 54 -5.84 1.66 2.60
C ILE A 54 -6.62 2.44 1.54
N THR A 55 -7.83 1.99 1.18
CA THR A 55 -8.69 2.68 0.21
C THR A 55 -9.07 4.08 0.72
N TYR A 56 -9.44 4.20 2.00
CA TYR A 56 -9.73 5.50 2.62
C TYR A 56 -8.50 6.41 2.63
N ARG A 57 -7.34 5.92 3.12
CA ARG A 57 -6.10 6.71 3.18
C ARG A 57 -5.62 7.13 1.78
N ALA A 58 -5.84 6.31 0.76
CA ALA A 58 -5.49 6.61 -0.62
C ALA A 58 -6.18 7.87 -1.17
N GLN A 59 -7.35 8.26 -0.62
CA GLN A 59 -8.05 9.47 -1.04
C GLN A 59 -7.25 10.76 -0.77
N SER A 60 -6.32 10.73 0.18
CA SER A 60 -5.42 11.85 0.48
C SER A 60 -4.13 11.84 -0.36
N ILE A 61 -3.90 10.82 -1.18
CA ILE A 61 -2.73 10.70 -2.06
C ILE A 61 -2.99 11.45 -3.37
N HIS A 62 -2.86 12.77 -3.33
CA HIS A 62 -2.96 13.61 -4.53
C HIS A 62 -2.15 14.91 -4.40
N PRO A 63 -1.67 15.50 -5.51
CA PRO A 63 -0.81 16.70 -5.48
C PRO A 63 -1.39 17.94 -4.79
N GLY A 64 -2.71 18.00 -4.62
CA GLY A 64 -3.39 19.08 -3.91
C GLY A 64 -3.25 19.01 -2.38
N LYS A 65 -2.62 17.97 -1.83
CA LYS A 65 -2.33 17.83 -0.40
C LYS A 65 -0.84 18.02 -0.17
N GLU A 66 -0.52 18.83 0.82
CA GLU A 66 0.86 18.97 1.29
C GLU A 66 1.37 17.62 1.79
N GLY A 67 2.60 17.25 1.42
CA GLY A 67 3.23 16.03 1.91
C GLY A 67 2.72 14.72 1.29
N TRP A 68 1.91 14.77 0.22
CA TRP A 68 1.26 13.56 -0.34
C TRP A 68 2.24 12.46 -0.78
N VAL A 69 3.44 12.80 -1.27
CA VAL A 69 4.47 11.80 -1.61
C VAL A 69 5.02 11.12 -0.36
N GLN A 70 5.23 11.88 0.71
CA GLN A 70 5.67 11.35 2.01
C GLN A 70 4.59 10.45 2.60
N ASP A 71 3.32 10.81 2.46
CA ASP A 71 2.22 9.98 2.92
C ASP A 71 2.07 8.70 2.09
N LEU A 72 2.27 8.76 0.77
CA LEU A 72 2.38 7.57 -0.07
C LEU A 72 3.55 6.67 0.36
N GLN A 73 4.69 7.26 0.67
CA GLN A 73 5.87 6.53 1.16
C GLN A 73 5.57 5.82 2.48
N LYS A 74 4.91 6.48 3.45
CA LYS A 74 4.49 5.85 4.72
C LYS A 74 3.49 4.73 4.50
N LEU A 75 2.53 4.93 3.59
CA LEU A 75 1.52 3.92 3.28
C LEU A 75 2.17 2.66 2.69
N MET A 76 3.10 2.84 1.74
CA MET A 76 3.90 1.76 1.18
C MET A 76 4.76 1.08 2.25
N ASP A 77 5.49 1.85 3.06
CA ASP A 77 6.36 1.25 4.09
C ASP A 77 5.58 0.35 5.05
N LYS A 78 4.42 0.83 5.52
CA LYS A 78 3.57 0.08 6.44
C LYS A 78 2.89 -1.12 5.79
N TYR A 79 2.21 -0.94 4.66
CA TYR A 79 1.32 -1.95 4.09
C TYR A 79 1.92 -2.77 2.95
N PHE A 80 3.10 -2.41 2.46
CA PHE A 80 3.85 -3.19 1.47
C PHE A 80 5.05 -3.92 2.09
N ARG A 81 5.94 -3.21 2.82
CA ARG A 81 7.13 -3.85 3.41
C ARG A 81 6.84 -4.58 4.71
N ASN A 82 6.09 -3.92 5.60
CA ASN A 82 5.86 -4.38 6.97
C ASN A 82 4.52 -5.11 7.12
N GLU A 83 4.07 -5.77 6.06
CA GLU A 83 2.82 -6.50 6.01
C GLU A 83 3.07 -7.91 5.46
N SER A 84 2.41 -8.91 6.04
CA SER A 84 2.57 -10.31 5.68
C SER A 84 1.47 -10.80 4.72
N ARG A 85 0.28 -10.20 4.78
CA ARG A 85 -0.90 -10.61 4.03
C ARG A 85 -0.82 -10.07 2.60
N SER A 86 -0.57 -10.97 1.65
CA SER A 86 -0.37 -10.59 0.23
C SER A 86 -1.50 -9.73 -0.34
N VAL A 87 -2.76 -9.99 0.01
CA VAL A 87 -3.91 -9.20 -0.48
C VAL A 87 -3.79 -7.71 -0.07
N VAL A 88 -3.30 -7.42 1.14
CA VAL A 88 -3.09 -6.05 1.62
C VAL A 88 -1.93 -5.40 0.87
N ARG A 89 -0.84 -6.15 0.66
CA ARG A 89 0.34 -5.69 -0.09
C ARG A 89 0.01 -5.39 -1.55
N MET A 90 -0.79 -6.24 -2.18
CA MET A 90 -1.29 -6.03 -3.55
C MET A 90 -2.15 -4.78 -3.61
N LYS A 91 -3.04 -4.56 -2.64
CA LYS A 91 -3.87 -3.36 -2.60
C LYS A 91 -3.07 -2.07 -2.54
N VAL A 92 -2.00 -2.01 -1.73
CA VAL A 92 -1.18 -0.78 -1.67
C VAL A 92 -0.31 -0.61 -2.92
N LEU A 93 0.08 -1.70 -3.61
CA LEU A 93 0.68 -1.62 -4.94
C LEU A 93 -0.30 -1.02 -5.97
N ASP A 94 -1.59 -1.36 -5.91
CA ASP A 94 -2.60 -0.74 -6.77
C ASP A 94 -2.70 0.78 -6.54
N VAL A 95 -2.60 1.22 -5.27
CA VAL A 95 -2.56 2.66 -4.93
C VAL A 95 -1.32 3.34 -5.51
N LEU A 96 -0.15 2.71 -5.41
CA LEU A 96 1.09 3.22 -6.02
C LEU A 96 0.96 3.31 -7.54
N SER A 97 0.44 2.27 -8.18
CA SER A 97 0.22 2.23 -9.63
C SER A 97 -0.70 3.37 -10.08
N PHE A 98 -1.83 3.56 -9.39
CA PHE A 98 -2.76 4.65 -9.66
C PHE A 98 -2.09 6.02 -9.49
N ALA A 99 -1.38 6.23 -8.38
CA ALA A 99 -0.68 7.49 -8.11
C ALA A 99 0.37 7.82 -9.19
N LEU A 100 1.14 6.82 -9.65
CA LEU A 100 2.07 6.98 -10.77
C LEU A 100 1.34 7.33 -12.06
N SER A 101 0.25 6.62 -12.38
CA SER A 101 -0.48 6.79 -13.65
C SER A 101 -1.01 8.21 -13.86
N ILE A 102 -1.45 8.87 -12.78
CA ILE A 102 -2.05 10.21 -12.84
C ILE A 102 -1.00 11.32 -12.66
N ASN A 103 0.01 11.11 -11.80
CA ASN A 103 0.87 12.19 -11.35
C ASN A 103 2.26 12.20 -11.99
N ARG A 104 2.65 11.15 -12.73
CA ARG A 104 4.00 11.04 -13.32
C ARG A 104 4.42 12.23 -14.16
N GLN A 105 3.50 12.88 -14.88
CA GLN A 105 3.84 13.99 -15.78
C GLN A 105 4.61 15.12 -15.08
N PHE A 106 4.31 15.37 -13.81
CA PHE A 106 4.94 16.45 -13.03
C PHE A 106 5.80 15.95 -11.87
N TYR A 107 5.60 14.71 -11.43
CA TYR A 107 6.22 14.16 -10.23
C TYR A 107 7.00 12.86 -10.47
N GLU A 108 7.34 12.51 -11.73
CA GLU A 108 8.07 11.27 -12.05
C GLU A 108 9.33 11.09 -11.20
N GLU A 109 10.25 12.04 -11.25
CA GLU A 109 11.53 11.98 -10.52
C GLU A 109 11.31 11.76 -9.02
N GLU A 110 10.47 12.60 -8.40
CA GLU A 110 10.19 12.52 -6.97
C GLU A 110 9.53 11.18 -6.57
N LEU A 111 8.57 10.69 -7.36
CA LEU A 111 7.90 9.41 -7.11
C LEU A 111 8.84 8.23 -7.27
N ILE A 112 9.70 8.24 -8.30
CA ILE A 112 10.63 7.15 -8.55
C ILE A 112 11.70 7.10 -7.46
N GLU A 113 12.30 8.24 -7.12
CA GLU A 113 13.36 8.31 -6.13
C GLU A 113 12.84 7.98 -4.72
N LYS A 114 11.77 8.66 -4.29
CA LYS A 114 11.33 8.58 -2.89
C LYS A 114 10.45 7.38 -2.60
N VAL A 115 9.75 6.85 -3.60
CA VAL A 115 8.80 5.75 -3.41
C VAL A 115 9.23 4.51 -4.17
N VAL A 116 9.26 4.51 -5.50
CA VAL A 116 9.43 3.27 -6.28
C VAL A 116 10.76 2.57 -5.98
N THR A 117 11.88 3.29 -6.11
CA THR A 117 13.21 2.72 -5.92
C THR A 117 13.39 2.22 -4.50
N CYS A 118 12.98 3.02 -3.52
CA CYS A 118 13.02 2.61 -2.12
C CYS A 118 12.20 1.33 -1.93
N GLN A 119 10.92 1.33 -2.33
CA GLN A 119 9.93 0.32 -1.95
C GLN A 119 10.12 -0.99 -2.70
N LEU A 120 10.47 -0.95 -3.98
CA LEU A 120 10.50 -2.12 -4.87
C LEU A 120 11.90 -2.69 -5.10
N ALA A 121 12.97 -2.10 -4.56
CA ALA A 121 14.35 -2.60 -4.74
C ALA A 121 14.56 -4.08 -4.34
N HIS A 122 13.76 -4.59 -3.41
CA HIS A 122 13.83 -5.96 -2.88
C HIS A 122 12.72 -6.89 -3.40
N ILE A 123 12.01 -6.48 -4.46
CA ILE A 123 11.00 -7.35 -5.06
C ILE A 123 11.56 -8.68 -5.60
N PRO A 124 12.81 -8.78 -6.11
CA PRO A 124 13.36 -10.07 -6.55
C PRO A 124 13.35 -11.15 -5.48
N GLU A 125 13.46 -10.77 -4.20
CA GLU A 125 13.52 -11.67 -3.04
C GLU A 125 12.18 -11.89 -2.33
N ASP A 126 11.11 -11.23 -2.78
CA ASP A 126 9.79 -11.36 -2.16
C ASP A 126 9.31 -12.81 -2.21
N LYS A 127 8.65 -13.29 -1.15
CA LYS A 127 8.20 -14.69 -1.07
C LYS A 127 6.94 -14.94 -1.90
N ASP A 128 6.09 -13.93 -2.07
CA ASP A 128 4.83 -14.08 -2.76
C ASP A 128 4.98 -13.81 -4.27
N HIS A 129 4.76 -14.84 -5.06
CA HIS A 129 4.86 -14.78 -6.52
C HIS A 129 3.88 -13.81 -7.20
N GLN A 130 2.67 -13.62 -6.66
CA GLN A 130 1.71 -12.65 -7.19
C GLN A 130 2.14 -11.22 -6.87
N VAL A 131 2.65 -10.98 -5.66
CA VAL A 131 3.21 -9.68 -5.28
C VAL A 131 4.41 -9.34 -6.17
N ARG A 132 5.33 -10.31 -6.39
CA ARG A 132 6.44 -10.15 -7.35
C ARG A 132 5.93 -9.77 -8.72
N LYS A 133 4.99 -10.55 -9.27
CA LYS A 133 4.45 -10.31 -10.61
C LYS A 133 3.87 -8.90 -10.76
N LEU A 134 3.04 -8.44 -9.83
CA LEU A 134 2.41 -7.12 -9.91
C LEU A 134 3.42 -5.98 -9.79
N ALA A 135 4.33 -6.06 -8.82
CA ALA A 135 5.37 -5.04 -8.66
C ALA A 135 6.34 -5.01 -9.85
N THR A 136 6.69 -6.17 -10.42
CA THR A 136 7.50 -6.22 -11.64
C THR A 136 6.76 -5.64 -12.85
N GLN A 137 5.46 -5.93 -13.02
CA GLN A 137 4.66 -5.33 -14.08
C GLN A 137 4.66 -3.80 -13.95
N LEU A 138 4.46 -3.29 -12.74
CA LEU A 138 4.52 -1.85 -12.48
C LEU A 138 5.88 -1.24 -12.84
N LEU A 139 6.99 -1.92 -12.51
CA LEU A 139 8.33 -1.46 -12.88
C LEU A 139 8.52 -1.43 -14.41
N VAL A 140 8.01 -2.44 -15.13
CA VAL A 140 8.06 -2.49 -16.60
C VAL A 140 7.24 -1.35 -17.20
N ASP A 141 5.99 -1.18 -16.78
CA ASP A 141 5.10 -0.12 -17.26
C ASP A 141 5.71 1.28 -17.04
N LEU A 142 6.40 1.44 -15.90
CA LEU A 142 7.11 2.68 -15.58
C LEU A 142 8.34 2.87 -16.46
N ALA A 143 9.16 1.83 -16.65
CA ALA A 143 10.36 1.89 -17.47
C ALA A 143 10.05 2.17 -18.95
N GLU A 144 8.96 1.60 -19.49
CA GLU A 144 8.51 1.85 -20.88
C GLU A 144 8.23 3.32 -21.17
N CYS A 145 7.79 4.07 -20.16
CA CYS A 145 7.45 5.49 -20.25
C CYS A 145 8.48 6.41 -19.58
N CYS A 146 9.58 5.85 -19.04
CA CYS A 146 10.56 6.61 -18.27
C CYS A 146 11.52 7.32 -19.23
N HIS A 147 11.60 8.65 -19.10
CA HIS A 147 12.50 9.48 -19.90
C HIS A 147 13.63 10.11 -19.05
N SER A 148 13.65 9.81 -17.76
CA SER A 148 14.62 10.32 -16.79
C SER A 148 15.83 9.39 -16.62
N CYS A 149 16.84 9.86 -15.87
CA CYS A 149 18.03 9.07 -15.53
C CYS A 149 17.72 7.81 -14.69
N HIS A 150 16.51 7.68 -14.17
CA HIS A 150 16.08 6.55 -13.36
C HIS A 150 15.79 5.28 -14.16
N PHE A 151 15.70 5.36 -15.50
CA PHE A 151 15.47 4.20 -16.35
C PHE A 151 16.44 3.05 -16.02
N ASN A 152 17.73 3.35 -15.86
CA ASN A 152 18.74 2.35 -15.52
C ASN A 152 18.48 1.71 -14.15
N SER A 153 18.09 2.50 -13.14
CA SER A 153 17.76 1.98 -11.81
C SER A 153 16.55 1.06 -11.83
N LEU A 154 15.54 1.36 -12.65
CA LEU A 154 14.38 0.49 -12.85
C LEU A 154 14.79 -0.82 -13.54
N MET A 155 15.59 -0.73 -14.61
CA MET A 155 16.11 -1.90 -15.32
C MET A 155 16.96 -2.80 -14.43
N ASP A 156 17.81 -2.23 -13.58
CA ASP A 156 18.61 -3.00 -12.61
C ASP A 156 17.75 -3.81 -11.63
N ILE A 157 16.58 -3.29 -11.23
CA ILE A 157 15.63 -4.05 -10.40
C ILE A 157 14.96 -5.15 -11.24
N ILE A 158 14.48 -4.84 -12.44
CA ILE A 158 13.79 -5.79 -13.34
C ILE A 158 14.70 -6.97 -13.71
N GLU A 159 15.96 -6.71 -14.04
CA GLU A 159 16.93 -7.75 -14.38
C GLU A 159 17.19 -8.71 -13.21
N ARG A 160 17.25 -8.20 -11.99
CA ARG A 160 17.39 -9.03 -10.78
C ARG A 160 16.20 -9.96 -10.58
N VAL A 161 14.98 -9.51 -10.88
CA VAL A 161 13.78 -10.39 -10.84
C VAL A 161 13.89 -11.52 -11.86
N ARG A 162 14.34 -11.21 -13.08
CA ARG A 162 14.53 -12.24 -14.13
C ARG A 162 15.53 -13.31 -13.69
N ILE A 163 16.62 -12.90 -13.06
CA ILE A 163 17.66 -13.82 -12.56
C ILE A 163 17.09 -14.68 -11.43
N SER A 164 16.38 -14.10 -10.46
CA SER A 164 15.81 -14.85 -9.33
C SER A 164 14.70 -15.81 -9.74
N ALA A 165 13.94 -15.52 -10.81
CA ALA A 165 12.91 -16.40 -11.34
C ALA A 165 13.45 -17.59 -12.18
N SER A 166 14.73 -17.55 -12.56
CA SER A 166 15.39 -18.60 -13.35
C SER A 166 16.10 -19.67 -12.49
N LEU A 167 16.06 -19.52 -11.16
CA LEU A 167 16.62 -20.41 -10.14
C LEU A 167 15.49 -21.15 -9.41
#